data_AF-A0A6V8N9I0-F1
#
_entry.id   AF-A0A6V8N9I0-F1
#
_cell.length_a   1.000
_cell.length_b   1.000
_cell.length_c   1.000
_cell.angle_alpha   90.00
_cell.angle_beta   90.00
_cell.angle_gamma   90.00
#
_symmetry.space_group_name_H-M   'P 1'
#
loop_
_entity.id
_entity.type
_entity.pdbx_description
1 polymer ?
#
loop_
_entity_poly.entity_id
_entity_poly.type
_entity_poly.pdbx_seq_one_letter_code
_entity_poly.pdbx_strand_id
1 'polypeptide(L)' 'MTPEQLKASRRQLGLNQAEMAQQLRTPYRTYQDWERGTRRIPGVCEVAVELLVKKDRWVMQAITAKLARG' A
#
# COMPACT_ATOMS: atom_id res chain seq x y z
N MET A 1 -1.69 -5.30 -11.31
CA MET A 1 -2.10 -3.91 -10.98
C MET A 1 -1.49 -2.87 -11.91
N THR A 2 -2.19 -1.74 -12.11
CA THR A 2 -1.71 -0.54 -12.83
C THR A 2 -1.02 0.47 -11.91
N PRO A 3 -0.24 1.44 -12.44
CA PRO A 3 0.33 2.54 -11.66
C PRO A 3 -0.68 3.32 -10.82
N GLU A 4 -1.88 3.55 -11.37
CA GLU A 4 -2.98 4.27 -10.71
C GLU A 4 -3.53 3.46 -9.54
N GLN A 5 -3.69 2.15 -9.71
CA GLN A 5 -4.11 1.24 -8.64
C GLN A 5 -3.09 1.22 -7.51
N LEU A 6 -1.79 1.13 -7.83
CA LEU A 6 -0.72 1.18 -6.83
C LEU A 6 -0.76 2.51 -6.04
N LYS A 7 -0.88 3.64 -6.75
CA LYS A 7 -0.96 4.97 -6.15
C LYS A 7 -2.21 5.14 -5.28
N ALA A 8 -3.35 4.58 -5.70
CA ALA A 8 -4.58 4.61 -4.93
C ALA A 8 -4.45 3.80 -3.64
N SER A 9 -3.91 2.57 -3.70
CA SER A 9 -3.68 1.75 -2.51
C SER A 9 -2.73 2.42 -1.52
N ARG A 10 -1.65 3.04 -2.00
CA ARG A 10 -0.75 3.81 -1.13
C ARG A 10 -1.46 4.95 -0.41
N ARG A 11 -2.26 5.74 -1.15
CA ARG A 11 -3.03 6.86 -0.56
C ARG A 11 -4.07 6.38 0.44
N GLN A 12 -4.72 5.25 0.17
CA GLN A 12 -5.65 4.62 1.11
C GLN A 12 -4.96 4.27 2.44
N LEU A 13 -3.72 3.79 2.38
CA LEU A 13 -2.90 3.50 3.56
C LEU A 13 -2.37 4.77 4.26
N GLY A 14 -2.68 5.97 3.74
CA GLY A 14 -2.17 7.24 4.29
C GLY A 14 -0.68 7.48 4.07
N LEU A 15 -0.02 6.71 3.18
CA LEU A 15 1.43 6.72 3.03
C LEU A 15 1.90 7.66 1.91
N ASN A 16 3.06 8.27 2.10
CA ASN A 16 3.85 8.87 1.03
C ASN A 16 4.64 7.79 0.25
N GLN A 17 5.24 8.17 -0.89
CA GLN A 17 5.94 7.22 -1.75
C GLN A 17 7.16 6.55 -1.08
N ALA A 18 7.87 7.27 -0.20
CA ALA A 18 9.04 6.72 0.50
C ALA A 18 8.62 5.69 1.55
N GLU A 19 7.56 5.96 2.31
CA GLU A 19 7.00 5.03 3.29
C GLU A 19 6.48 3.76 2.62
N MET A 20 5.79 3.88 1.48
CA MET A 20 5.33 2.71 0.74
C MET A 20 6.49 1.88 0.19
N ALA A 21 7.54 2.52 -0.31
CA ALA A 21 8.74 1.83 -0.76
C ALA A 21 9.40 1.06 0.39
N GLN A 22 9.43 1.62 1.61
CA GLN A 22 9.91 0.94 2.82
C GLN A 22 9.03 -0.27 3.18
N GLN A 23 7.69 -0.13 3.15
CA GLN A 23 6.77 -1.25 3.42
C GLN A 23 6.99 -2.41 2.43
N LEU A 24 7.23 -2.08 1.15
CA LEU A 24 7.50 -3.05 0.08
C LEU A 24 8.96 -3.48 0.00
N ARG A 25 9.83 -3.02 0.91
CA ARG A 25 11.28 -3.29 0.92
C ARG A 25 11.93 -3.09 -0.46
N THR A 26 11.53 -2.02 -1.13
CA THR A 26 11.93 -1.71 -2.50
C THR A 26 12.62 -0.34 -2.53
N PRO A 27 13.64 -0.11 -3.38
CA PRO A 27 14.23 1.22 -3.52
C PRO A 27 13.21 2.29 -3.92
N TYR A 28 13.32 3.48 -3.33
CA TYR A 28 12.40 4.59 -3.58
C TYR A 28 12.24 4.92 -5.08
N ARG A 29 13.35 5.01 -5.83
CA ARG A 29 13.30 5.29 -7.28
C ARG A 29 12.55 4.22 -8.06
N THR A 30 12.71 2.94 -7.70
CA THR A 30 11.99 1.84 -8.34
C THR A 30 10.49 1.95 -8.11
N TYR A 31 10.07 2.26 -6.87
CA TYR A 31 8.66 2.51 -6.55
C TYR A 31 8.11 3.75 -7.29
N GLN A 32 8.89 4.83 -7.35
CA GLN A 32 8.52 6.04 -8.08
C GLN A 32 8.29 5.77 -9.57
N ASP A 33 9.16 4.98 -10.22
CA ASP A 33 9.01 4.60 -11.62
C ASP A 33 7.78 3.70 -11.86
N TRP A 34 7.42 2.87 -10.88
CA TRP A 34 6.17 2.10 -10.92
C TRP A 34 4.94 3.00 -10.93
N GLU A 35 4.85 3.99 -10.03
CA GLU A 35 3.73 4.93 -10.01
C GLU A 35 3.69 5.87 -11.23
N ARG A 36 4.84 6.12 -11.87
CA ARG A 36 4.91 6.89 -13.13
C ARG A 36 4.57 6.07 -14.36
N GLY A 37 4.48 4.75 -14.25
CA GLY A 37 4.30 3.85 -15.39
C GLY A 37 5.53 3.72 -16.29
N THR A 38 6.69 4.23 -15.87
CA THR A 38 7.95 4.12 -16.61
C THR A 38 8.65 2.79 -16.40
N ARG A 39 8.21 1.99 -15.43
CA ARG A 39 8.71 0.64 -15.15
C ARG A 39 7.57 -0.31 -14.85
N ARG A 40 7.68 -1.55 -15.36
CA ARG A 40 6.74 -2.64 -15.05
C ARG A 40 6.72 -2.94 -13.55
N ILE A 41 5.52 -3.05 -13.00
CA ILE A 41 5.26 -3.48 -11.62
C ILE A 41 5.37 -5.00 -11.54
N PRO A 42 6.21 -5.58 -10.66
CA PRO A 42 6.28 -7.02 -10.44
C PRO A 42 4.96 -7.58 -9.90
N GLY A 43 4.53 -8.76 -10.34
CA GLY A 43 3.27 -9.38 -9.86
C GLY A 43 3.24 -9.60 -8.34
N VAL A 44 4.39 -9.91 -7.71
CA VAL A 44 4.51 -10.04 -6.25
C VAL A 44 4.18 -8.73 -5.51
N CYS A 45 4.38 -7.58 -6.15
CA CYS A 45 4.04 -6.28 -5.56
C CYS A 45 2.51 -6.16 -5.37
N GLU A 46 1.71 -6.69 -6.29
CA GLU A 46 0.25 -6.66 -6.18
C GLU A 46 -0.24 -7.43 -4.96
N VAL A 47 0.30 -8.64 -4.75
CA VAL A 47 -0.03 -9.46 -3.58
C VAL A 47 0.41 -8.77 -2.28
N ALA A 48 1.62 -8.19 -2.25
CA ALA A 48 2.11 -7.49 -1.08
C ALA A 48 1.25 -6.27 -0.71
N VAL A 49 0.85 -5.47 -1.71
CA VAL A 49 -0.03 -4.31 -1.53
C VAL A 49 -1.41 -4.76 -1.01
N GLU A 50 -1.98 -5.81 -1.57
CA GLU A 50 -3.28 -6.34 -1.13
C GLU A 50 -3.23 -6.77 0.34
N LEU A 51 -2.15 -7.45 0.76
CA LEU A 51 -1.95 -7.87 2.14
C LEU A 51 -1.81 -6.68 3.10
N LEU A 52 -1.08 -5.63 2.71
CA LEU A 52 -0.97 -4.40 3.50
C LEU A 52 -2.33 -3.73 3.70
N VAL A 53 -3.12 -3.60 2.62
CA VAL A 53 -4.47 -3.03 2.68
C VAL A 53 -5.43 -3.86 3.55
N LYS A 54 -5.37 -5.20 3.45
CA LYS A 54 -6.16 -6.09 4.31
C LYS A 54 -5.77 -5.95 5.78
N LYS A 55 -4.47 -5.87 6.08
CA LYS A 55 -3.96 -5.67 7.44
C LYS A 55 -4.45 -4.35 8.02
N ASP A 56 -4.33 -3.25 7.28
CA ASP A 56 -4.81 -1.93 7.70
C ASP A 56 -6.32 -1.96 8.02
N ARG A 57 -7.12 -2.53 7.11
CA ARG A 57 -8.57 -2.70 7.33
C ARG A 57 -8.88 -3.49 8.60
N TRP A 58 -8.19 -4.60 8.83
CA TRP A 58 -8.38 -5.43 10.01
C TRP A 58 -8.05 -4.65 11.31
N VAL A 59 -6.94 -3.91 11.32
CA VAL A 59 -6.56 -3.06 12.45
C VAL A 59 -7.65 -2.01 12.72
N MET A 60 -8.12 -1.31 11.69
CA MET A 60 -9.16 -0.29 11.86
C MET A 60 -10.48 -0.87 12.35
N GLN A 61 -10.89 -2.05 11.87
CA GLN A 61 -12.08 -2.75 12.37
C GLN A 61 -11.95 -3.13 13.86
N ALA A 62 -10.79 -3.66 14.25
CA ALA A 62 -10.54 -4.04 15.64
C ALA A 62 -10.59 -2.83 16.59
N ILE A 63 -10.02 -1.69 16.18
CA ILE A 63 -10.07 -0.43 16.94
C ILE A 63 -11.51 0.05 17.08
N THR A 64 -12.26 0.17 15.98
CA THR A 64 -13.66 0.62 16.01
C THR A 64 -14.53 -0.27 16.88
N ALA A 65 -14.38 -1.60 16.78
CA ALA A 65 -15.11 -2.54 17.62
C ALA A 65 -14.76 -2.40 19.11
N LYS A 66 -13.52 -2.02 19.45
CA LYS A 66 -13.14 -1.75 20.84
C LYS A 66 -13.76 -0.46 21.36
N LEU A 67 -13.76 0.61 20.55
CA LEU A 67 -14.34 1.90 20.93
C LEU A 67 -15.86 1.84 21.08
N ALA A 68 -16.58 1.06 20.26
CA ALA A 68 -18.03 0.93 20.34
C ALA A 68 -18.55 0.15 21.57
N ARG A 69 -17.66 -0.50 22.33
CA ARG A 69 -17.99 -1.30 23.53
C ARG A 69 -17.69 -0.60 24.85
N GLY A 70 -17.09 0.60 24.83
CA GLY A 70 -16.77 1.40 26.01
C GLY A 70 -17.68 2.62 26.10
#